data_AF-A0A7T5RJX5-F1
#
_entry.id   AF-A0A7T5RJX5-F1
#
_cell.length_a   1.000
_cell.length_b   1.000
_cell.length_c   1.000
_cell.angle_alpha   90.00
_cell.angle_beta   90.00
_cell.angle_gamma   90.00
#
_symmetry.space_group_name_H-M   'P 1'
#
loop_
_entity.id
_entity.type
_entity.pdbx_description
1 polymer ?
#
loop_
_entity_poly.entity_id
_entity_poly.type
_entity_poly.pdbx_seq_one_letter_code
_entity_poly.pdbx_strand_id
1 'polypeptide(L)'
;MLESKITKELHRRIFELTLALYRVTDFFPQGEVLRKNLREKANEIFGGVTEYGYSPDFEREATSIIAKIHTIKGYLGLARSLRFVKPINITVLEREYDFLADFFNRELDVVKKATENKQEEIITPTQTTNNESQPVRESEKEELPTWEEFATKEDKGLTPISESINERQHKILEHLKQSQQAKISDFVPHFAGISTKTIQRDLQDLVIKDILRKEGEKRWTTYSINKNVQ
;
A
#
# COMPACT_ATOMS: atom_id res chain seq x y z
N MET A 1 -13.86 30.11 3.22
CA MET A 1 -14.32 28.75 3.57
C MET A 1 -13.08 27.86 3.52
N LEU A 2 -12.85 27.03 4.54
CA LEU A 2 -11.78 26.03 4.48
C LEU A 2 -12.13 25.05 3.35
N GLU A 3 -11.45 25.14 2.22
CA GLU A 3 -11.54 24.12 1.18
C GLU A 3 -10.64 22.97 1.60
N SER A 4 -11.24 21.81 1.86
CA SER A 4 -10.50 20.59 2.13
C SER A 4 -9.58 20.29 0.94
N LYS A 5 -8.28 20.06 1.21
CA LYS A 5 -7.32 19.56 0.21
C LYS A 5 -7.64 18.13 -0.25
N ILE A 6 -8.64 17.48 0.33
CA ILE A 6 -8.98 16.10 0.04
C ILE A 6 -9.89 16.00 -1.17
N THR A 7 -9.47 15.13 -2.09
CA THR A 7 -10.30 14.73 -3.22
C THR A 7 -11.47 13.87 -2.74
N LYS A 8 -12.65 14.04 -3.36
CA LYS A 8 -13.81 13.16 -3.10
C LYS A 8 -13.45 11.67 -3.20
N GLU A 9 -12.49 11.34 -4.07
CA GLU A 9 -11.99 9.98 -4.24
C GLU A 9 -11.22 9.47 -3.02
N LEU A 10 -10.37 10.29 -2.40
CA LEU A 10 -9.66 9.91 -1.18
C LEU A 10 -10.62 9.67 -0.01
N HIS A 11 -11.64 10.52 0.17
CA HIS A 11 -12.70 10.29 1.16
C HIS A 11 -13.42 8.96 0.93
N ARG A 12 -13.81 8.67 -0.31
CA ARG A 12 -14.45 7.40 -0.68
C ARG A 12 -13.55 6.21 -0.35
N ARG A 13 -12.26 6.33 -0.69
CA ARG A 13 -11.28 5.26 -0.47
C ARG A 13 -11.04 4.98 1.01
N ILE A 14 -10.87 6.00 1.85
CA ILE A 14 -10.72 5.76 3.30
C ILE A 14 -11.99 5.14 3.90
N PHE A 15 -13.17 5.55 3.44
CA PHE A 15 -14.43 4.94 3.87
C PHE A 15 -14.51 3.45 3.49
N GLU A 16 -14.20 3.10 2.25
CA GLU A 16 -14.19 1.70 1.79
C GLU A 16 -13.12 0.86 2.51
N LEU A 17 -11.95 1.43 2.77
CA LEU A 17 -10.87 0.78 3.51
C LEU A 17 -11.28 0.50 4.96
N THR A 18 -11.87 1.47 5.65
CA THR A 18 -12.39 1.28 7.01
C THR A 18 -13.45 0.18 7.01
N LEU A 19 -14.42 0.18 6.08
CA LEU A 19 -15.41 -0.90 5.98
C LEU A 19 -14.78 -2.27 5.70
N ALA A 20 -13.78 -2.34 4.82
CA ALA A 20 -13.07 -3.57 4.53
C ALA A 20 -12.38 -4.13 5.78
N LEU A 21 -11.77 -3.28 6.60
CA LEU A 21 -11.18 -3.69 7.87
C LEU A 21 -12.24 -4.24 8.85
N TYR A 22 -13.40 -3.60 8.97
CA TYR A 22 -14.47 -4.12 9.83
C TYR A 22 -14.90 -5.52 9.39
N ARG A 23 -15.08 -5.73 8.08
CA ARG A 23 -15.43 -7.04 7.50
C ARG A 23 -14.36 -8.10 7.73
N VAL A 24 -13.08 -7.75 7.61
CA VAL A 24 -11.97 -8.68 7.88
C VAL A 24 -11.89 -9.01 9.37
N THR A 25 -12.06 -8.01 10.23
CA THR A 25 -12.02 -8.20 11.69
C THR A 25 -13.26 -8.89 12.25
N ASP A 26 -14.34 -9.06 11.47
CA ASP A 26 -15.49 -9.88 11.88
C ASP A 26 -15.17 -11.37 11.99
N PHE A 27 -14.11 -11.84 11.31
CA PHE A 27 -13.64 -13.22 11.40
C PHE A 27 -12.76 -13.47 12.65
N PHE A 28 -12.44 -12.44 13.42
CA PHE A 28 -11.61 -12.58 14.62
C PHE A 28 -12.47 -13.12 15.78
N PRO A 29 -11.89 -13.88 16.72
CA PRO A 29 -12.61 -14.37 17.90
C PRO A 29 -13.33 -13.25 18.65
N GLN A 30 -14.51 -13.56 19.18
CA GLN A 30 -15.28 -12.58 19.95
C GLN A 30 -14.56 -12.26 21.26
N GLY A 31 -14.38 -10.97 21.57
CA GLY A 31 -13.64 -10.51 22.75
C GLY A 31 -12.13 -10.38 22.57
N GLU A 32 -11.60 -10.68 21.39
CA GLU A 32 -10.17 -10.52 21.09
C GLU A 32 -9.79 -9.03 21.08
N VAL A 33 -8.65 -8.69 21.72
CA VAL A 33 -8.24 -7.30 21.96
C VAL A 33 -7.70 -6.64 20.68
N LEU A 34 -6.94 -7.36 19.86
CA LEU A 34 -6.43 -6.89 18.57
C LEU A 34 -7.56 -6.49 17.61
N ARG A 35 -8.71 -7.18 17.63
CA ARG A 35 -9.93 -6.83 16.88
C ARG A 35 -10.39 -5.42 17.24
N LYS A 36 -10.45 -5.11 18.54
CA LYS A 36 -10.84 -3.79 19.03
C LYS A 36 -9.78 -2.74 18.66
N ASN A 37 -8.50 -3.03 18.91
CA ASN A 37 -7.39 -2.12 18.61
C ASN A 37 -7.31 -1.78 17.11
N LEU A 38 -7.51 -2.75 16.21
CA LEU A 38 -7.56 -2.53 14.77
C LEU A 38 -8.71 -1.59 14.39
N ARG A 39 -9.92 -1.82 14.92
CA ARG A 39 -11.09 -0.99 14.61
C ARG A 39 -10.94 0.43 15.14
N GLU A 40 -10.45 0.58 16.37
CA GLU A 40 -10.19 1.90 16.96
C GLU A 40 -9.14 2.66 16.15
N LYS A 41 -8.02 2.01 15.81
CA LYS A 41 -6.98 2.64 14.99
C LYS A 41 -7.49 3.05 13.61
N ALA A 42 -8.35 2.23 12.99
CA ALA A 42 -8.95 2.57 11.72
C ALA A 42 -9.91 3.75 11.79
N ASN A 43 -10.66 3.87 12.88
CA ASN A 43 -11.52 5.03 13.11
C ASN A 43 -10.67 6.30 13.33
N GLU A 44 -9.54 6.20 14.03
CA GLU A 44 -8.61 7.33 14.18
C GLU A 44 -7.97 7.76 12.86
N ILE A 45 -7.62 6.81 11.98
CA ILE A 45 -7.11 7.11 10.63
C ILE A 45 -8.25 7.73 9.80
N PHE A 46 -9.44 7.14 9.83
CA PHE A 46 -10.61 7.68 9.13
C PHE A 46 -10.88 9.12 9.54
N GLY A 47 -10.96 9.39 10.85
CA GLY A 47 -11.15 10.74 11.40
C GLY A 47 -10.05 11.70 10.95
N GLY A 48 -8.79 11.30 11.14
CA GLY A 48 -7.64 12.12 10.75
C GLY A 48 -7.61 12.44 9.26
N VAL A 49 -7.92 11.47 8.40
CA VAL A 49 -8.08 11.72 6.96
C VAL A 49 -9.26 12.65 6.74
N THR A 50 -10.44 12.42 7.33
CA THR A 50 -11.60 13.27 7.06
C THR A 50 -11.44 14.72 7.51
N GLU A 51 -10.62 14.95 8.53
CA GLU A 51 -10.32 16.27 9.11
C GLU A 51 -9.11 16.94 8.44
N TYR A 52 -8.34 16.21 7.63
CA TYR A 52 -7.14 16.74 7.00
C TYR A 52 -7.42 17.89 6.04
N GLY A 53 -6.62 18.94 6.16
CA GLY A 53 -6.75 20.16 5.36
C GLY A 53 -7.80 21.14 5.89
N TYR A 54 -8.47 20.82 7.00
CA TYR A 54 -9.24 21.79 7.77
C TYR A 54 -8.40 22.51 8.85
N SER A 55 -7.14 22.12 9.05
CA SER A 55 -6.23 22.85 9.95
C SER A 55 -5.14 23.57 9.15
N PRO A 56 -4.63 24.71 9.65
CA PRO A 56 -3.42 25.31 9.10
C PRO A 56 -2.18 24.43 9.29
N ASP A 57 -2.17 23.52 10.27
CA ASP A 57 -1.03 22.63 10.61
C ASP A 57 -1.11 21.28 9.88
N PHE A 58 -1.26 21.33 8.56
CA PHE A 58 -1.48 20.13 7.74
C PHE A 58 -0.27 19.18 7.72
N GLU A 59 0.96 19.68 7.89
CA GLU A 59 2.16 18.83 7.94
C GLU A 59 2.15 17.90 9.16
N ARG A 60 1.79 18.45 10.32
CA ARG A 60 1.66 17.66 11.54
C ARG A 60 0.51 16.67 11.44
N GLU A 61 -0.60 17.06 10.83
CA GLU A 61 -1.72 16.16 10.57
C GLU A 61 -1.32 14.99 9.67
N ALA A 62 -0.70 15.26 8.52
CA ALA A 62 -0.21 14.22 7.61
C ALA A 62 0.77 13.28 8.32
N THR A 63 1.73 13.83 9.08
CA THR A 63 2.68 13.04 9.87
C THR A 63 1.97 12.17 10.91
N SER A 64 0.96 12.71 11.60
CA SER A 64 0.15 11.95 12.56
C SER A 64 -0.63 10.81 11.89
N ILE A 65 -1.21 11.07 10.72
CA ILE A 65 -1.93 10.07 9.93
C ILE A 65 -0.98 8.94 9.49
N ILE A 66 0.20 9.27 8.96
CA ILE A 66 1.22 8.29 8.57
C ILE A 66 1.62 7.41 9.77
N ALA A 67 1.87 8.00 10.94
CA ALA A 67 2.22 7.25 12.14
C ALA A 67 1.10 6.28 12.57
N LYS A 68 -0.17 6.70 12.48
CA LYS A 68 -1.33 5.83 12.74
C LYS A 68 -1.43 4.70 11.71
N ILE A 69 -1.13 4.97 10.44
CA ILE A 69 -1.09 3.97 9.37
C ILE A 69 -0.01 2.92 9.64
N HIS A 70 1.21 3.32 10.03
CA HIS A 70 2.24 2.36 10.42
C HIS A 70 1.81 1.50 11.61
N THR A 71 1.13 2.10 12.59
CA THR A 71 0.60 1.37 13.75
C THR A 71 -0.40 0.30 13.33
N ILE A 72 -1.36 0.64 12.46
CA ILE A 72 -2.38 -0.33 12.04
C ILE A 72 -1.78 -1.45 11.17
N LYS A 73 -0.77 -1.14 10.35
CA LYS A 73 0.00 -2.16 9.61
C LYS A 73 0.71 -3.12 10.56
N GLY A 74 1.30 -2.63 11.65
CA GLY A 74 1.87 -3.49 12.69
C GLY A 74 0.84 -4.45 13.29
N TYR A 75 -0.37 -3.96 13.60
CA TYR A 75 -1.47 -4.80 14.08
C TYR A 75 -1.96 -5.82 13.04
N LEU A 76 -1.99 -5.45 11.75
CA LEU A 76 -2.29 -6.38 10.66
C LEU A 76 -1.22 -7.47 10.53
N GLY A 77 0.06 -7.11 10.67
CA GLY A 77 1.17 -8.05 10.75
C GLY A 77 0.98 -9.08 11.88
N LEU A 78 0.57 -8.63 13.07
CA LEU A 78 0.22 -9.53 14.19
C LEU A 78 -0.96 -10.44 13.82
N ALA A 79 -2.03 -9.89 13.23
CA ALA A 79 -3.20 -10.66 12.83
C ALA A 79 -2.86 -11.74 11.78
N ARG A 80 -1.92 -11.46 10.87
CA ARG A 80 -1.41 -12.43 9.89
C ARG A 80 -0.70 -13.60 10.58
N SER A 81 0.12 -13.33 11.58
CA SER A 81 0.82 -14.36 12.37
C SER A 81 -0.13 -15.21 13.21
N LEU A 82 -1.20 -14.60 13.74
CA LEU A 82 -2.23 -15.29 14.53
C LEU A 82 -3.20 -16.14 13.69
N ARG A 83 -3.18 -16.00 12.35
CA ARG A 83 -3.97 -16.78 11.38
C ARG A 83 -5.50 -16.77 11.64
N PHE A 84 -6.04 -15.72 12.26
CA PHE A 84 -7.49 -15.56 12.43
C PHE A 84 -8.22 -15.40 11.09
N VAL A 85 -7.53 -14.87 10.09
CA VAL A 85 -8.06 -14.67 8.75
C VAL A 85 -7.03 -15.13 7.72
N LYS A 86 -7.50 -15.51 6.53
CA LYS A 86 -6.63 -15.84 5.40
C LYS A 86 -5.62 -14.71 5.16
N PRO A 87 -4.31 -14.99 5.03
CA PRO A 87 -3.27 -13.98 4.86
C PRO A 87 -3.55 -12.99 3.73
N ILE A 88 -4.17 -13.45 2.63
CA ILE A 88 -4.55 -12.60 1.50
C ILE A 88 -5.45 -11.43 1.90
N ASN A 89 -6.40 -11.62 2.84
CA ASN A 89 -7.29 -10.56 3.29
C ASN A 89 -6.51 -9.47 4.05
N ILE A 90 -5.50 -9.89 4.81
CA ILE A 90 -4.61 -8.98 5.53
C ILE A 90 -3.71 -8.23 4.55
N THR A 91 -3.08 -8.94 3.61
CA THR A 91 -2.20 -8.32 2.60
C THR A 91 -2.92 -7.30 1.73
N VAL A 92 -4.19 -7.54 1.38
CA VAL A 92 -4.98 -6.54 0.63
C VAL A 92 -5.18 -5.27 1.47
N LEU A 93 -5.46 -5.40 2.76
CA LEU A 93 -5.59 -4.24 3.65
C LEU A 93 -4.25 -3.50 3.81
N GLU A 94 -3.15 -4.22 4.03
CA GLU A 94 -1.81 -3.62 4.15
C GLU A 94 -1.48 -2.77 2.92
N ARG A 95 -1.74 -3.27 1.70
CA ARG A 95 -1.51 -2.52 0.46
C ARG A 95 -2.37 -1.26 0.33
N GLU A 96 -3.63 -1.32 0.75
CA GLU A 96 -4.49 -0.13 0.73
C GLU A 96 -4.03 0.93 1.75
N TYR A 97 -3.54 0.49 2.91
CA TYR A 97 -2.90 1.38 3.88
C TYR A 97 -1.58 1.96 3.36
N ASP A 98 -0.77 1.19 2.61
CA ASP A 98 0.44 1.70 1.95
C ASP A 98 0.12 2.78 0.93
N PHE A 99 -0.88 2.57 0.08
CA PHE A 99 -1.32 3.59 -0.86
C PHE A 99 -1.72 4.89 -0.14
N LEU A 100 -2.40 4.77 1.00
CA LEU A 100 -2.80 5.91 1.81
C LEU A 100 -1.57 6.63 2.41
N ALA A 101 -0.58 5.89 2.93
CA ALA A 101 0.67 6.47 3.43
C ALA A 101 1.43 7.19 2.32
N ASP A 102 1.56 6.59 1.14
CA ASP A 102 2.21 7.18 -0.04
C ASP A 102 1.55 8.49 -0.48
N PHE A 103 0.22 8.57 -0.37
CA PHE A 103 -0.50 9.81 -0.61
C PHE A 103 -0.02 10.92 0.33
N PHE A 104 0.00 10.67 1.65
CA PHE A 104 0.42 11.69 2.62
C PHE A 104 1.93 11.99 2.57
N ASN A 105 2.78 11.00 2.27
CA ASN A 105 4.21 11.23 2.05
C ASN A 105 4.45 12.19 0.88
N ARG A 106 3.73 12.02 -0.24
CA ARG A 106 3.81 12.95 -1.38
C ARG A 106 3.33 14.35 -1.01
N GLU A 107 2.25 14.47 -0.23
CA GLU A 107 1.76 15.77 0.25
C GLU A 107 2.82 16.48 1.11
N LEU A 108 3.55 15.75 1.96
CA LEU A 108 4.65 16.30 2.76
C LEU A 108 5.86 16.70 1.89
N ASP A 109 6.21 15.91 0.88
CA ASP A 109 7.36 16.17 0.01
C ASP A 109 7.17 17.40 -0.88
N VAL A 110 5.94 17.66 -1.37
CA VAL A 110 5.61 18.87 -2.13
C VAL A 110 5.90 20.13 -1.30
N VAL A 111 5.63 20.07 0.00
CA VAL A 111 5.81 21.22 0.89
C VAL A 111 7.28 21.42 1.23
N LYS A 112 8.02 20.34 1.55
CA LYS A 112 9.47 20.42 1.79
C LYS A 112 10.23 21.04 0.62
N LYS A 113 9.91 20.62 -0.62
CA LYS A 113 10.52 21.19 -1.84
C LYS A 113 10.16 22.68 -2.05
N ALA A 114 8.96 23.11 -1.65
CA ALA A 114 8.58 24.52 -1.72
C ALA A 114 9.30 25.38 -0.66
N THR A 115 9.65 24.80 0.49
CA THR A 115 10.40 25.47 1.56
C THR A 115 11.90 25.53 1.25
N GLU A 116 12.47 24.50 0.61
CA GLU A 116 13.85 24.46 0.13
C GLU A 116 14.08 25.46 -1.00
N ASN A 117 13.16 25.57 -1.97
CA ASN A 117 13.25 26.54 -3.07
C ASN A 117 13.08 28.02 -2.63
N LYS A 118 12.62 28.29 -1.41
CA LYS A 118 12.52 29.65 -0.84
C LYS A 118 13.81 30.13 -0.16
N GLN A 119 14.78 29.25 0.08
CA GLN A 119 16.06 29.62 0.70
C GLN A 119 17.13 30.08 -0.30
N GLU A 120 16.89 29.97 -1.61
CA GLU A 120 17.88 30.38 -2.65
C GLU A 120 17.74 31.85 -3.12
N GLU A 121 16.77 32.63 -2.64
CA GLU A 121 16.49 33.99 -3.15
C GLU A 121 16.86 35.15 -2.20
N ILE A 122 17.80 34.95 -1.26
CA ILE A 122 18.39 36.06 -0.48
C ILE A 122 19.90 35.85 -0.28
N ILE A 123 20.72 35.89 -1.34
CA ILE A 123 22.16 36.21 -1.16
C ILE A 123 22.71 36.98 -2.36
N THR A 124 23.06 38.25 -2.14
CA THR A 124 24.29 38.89 -2.67
C THR A 124 24.52 40.24 -1.97
N PRO A 125 25.76 40.74 -1.87
CA PRO A 125 26.93 40.10 -1.26
C PRO A 125 27.62 41.03 -0.25
N THR A 126 28.26 40.51 0.80
CA THR A 126 29.41 41.20 1.40
C THR A 126 30.37 40.17 1.98
N GLN A 127 31.61 40.25 1.52
CA GLN A 127 32.72 39.38 1.90
C GLN A 127 33.39 39.82 3.21
N THR A 128 34.11 38.84 3.79
CA THR A 128 35.24 38.93 4.73
C THR A 128 34.86 39.12 6.21
N THR A 129 35.32 38.33 7.19
CA THR A 129 36.61 37.61 7.35
C THR A 129 36.47 36.39 8.26
N ASN A 130 37.41 35.46 8.06
CA ASN A 130 37.81 34.27 8.81
C ASN A 130 37.53 34.24 10.33
N ASN A 131 37.16 33.07 10.87
CA ASN A 131 38.07 32.29 11.71
C ASN A 131 37.52 30.91 12.12
N GLU A 132 38.43 29.93 12.01
CA GLU A 132 38.65 28.76 12.88
C GLU A 132 37.58 27.67 13.01
N SER A 133 37.82 26.60 12.25
CA SER A 133 37.24 25.27 12.44
C SER A 133 37.97 24.47 13.53
N GLN A 134 37.20 23.86 14.44
CA GLN A 134 37.51 22.61 15.15
C GLN A 134 36.17 21.87 15.44
N PRO A 135 36.19 20.53 15.55
CA PRO A 135 35.16 19.67 14.97
C PRO A 135 34.00 19.36 15.92
N VAL A 136 32.76 19.51 15.46
CA VAL A 136 31.57 19.02 16.18
C VAL A 136 31.17 17.66 15.61
N ARG A 137 31.46 16.67 16.44
CA ARG A 137 31.04 15.26 16.46
C ARG A 137 29.70 15.01 15.74
N GLU A 138 29.76 14.19 14.69
CA GLU A 138 28.58 13.58 14.05
C GLU A 138 27.78 12.81 15.11
N SER A 139 26.54 13.23 15.34
CA SER A 139 25.54 12.42 16.02
C SER A 139 25.03 11.38 15.04
N GLU A 140 25.41 10.13 15.27
CA GLU A 140 24.81 8.95 14.63
C GLU A 140 23.29 9.03 14.74
N LYS A 141 22.61 9.03 13.58
CA LYS A 141 21.17 8.82 13.51
C LYS A 141 20.93 7.35 13.84
N GLU A 142 20.46 7.06 15.05
CA GLU A 142 19.87 5.74 15.34
C GLU A 142 18.62 5.58 14.45
N GLU A 143 18.77 4.79 13.39
CA GLU A 143 17.64 4.34 12.57
C GLU A 143 16.78 3.39 13.41
N LEU A 144 15.51 3.74 13.59
CA LEU A 144 14.53 2.87 14.22
C LEU A 144 14.40 1.58 13.40
N PRO A 145 14.50 0.39 14.01
CA PRO A 145 14.44 -0.87 13.28
C PRO A 145 13.10 -1.01 12.56
N THR A 146 13.14 -1.38 11.28
CA THR A 146 11.96 -1.70 10.50
C THR A 146 11.34 -2.99 11.03
N TRP A 147 10.02 -3.03 11.14
CA TRP A 147 9.25 -4.18 11.62
C TRP A 147 9.49 -5.48 10.82
N GLU A 148 10.12 -5.36 9.65
CA GLU A 148 10.60 -6.46 8.80
C GLU A 148 11.72 -7.27 9.46
N GLU A 149 12.54 -6.64 10.31
CA GLU A 149 13.65 -7.29 11.02
C GLU A 149 13.20 -8.19 12.19
N PHE A 150 11.99 -7.95 12.74
CA PHE A 150 11.44 -8.76 13.83
C PHE A 150 10.73 -10.04 13.34
N ALA A 151 10.47 -10.15 12.03
CA ALA A 151 9.73 -11.27 11.45
C ALA A 151 10.61 -12.49 11.09
N THR A 152 11.92 -12.42 11.29
CA THR A 152 12.88 -13.42 10.79
C THR A 152 13.71 -14.07 11.90
N LYS A 153 13.06 -14.79 12.84
CA LYS A 153 13.75 -15.85 13.60
C LYS A 153 12.91 -17.12 13.71
N GLU A 154 13.32 -18.06 12.85
CA GLU A 154 13.13 -19.52 12.82
C GLU A 154 11.69 -20.09 12.74
N ASP A 155 11.33 -20.55 11.54
CA ASP A 155 10.95 -21.97 11.38
C ASP A 155 11.77 -22.56 10.23
N LYS A 156 12.43 -23.68 10.50
CA LYS A 156 13.35 -24.38 9.59
C LYS A 156 12.57 -25.44 8.82
N GLY A 157 12.32 -25.21 7.54
CA GLY A 157 11.95 -26.28 6.63
C GLY A 157 11.18 -25.83 5.39
N LEU A 158 11.73 -26.20 4.23
CA LEU A 158 11.19 -26.12 2.86
C LEU A 158 11.34 -24.79 2.10
N THR A 159 12.49 -24.68 1.42
CA THR A 159 12.69 -24.46 -0.04
C THR A 159 11.97 -23.31 -0.80
N PRO A 160 12.61 -22.78 -1.87
CA PRO A 160 12.64 -21.35 -2.18
C PRO A 160 11.53 -20.86 -3.13
N ILE A 161 11.06 -19.63 -2.87
CA ILE A 161 10.64 -18.58 -3.83
C ILE A 161 9.75 -19.09 -4.99
N SER A 162 8.45 -19.35 -4.75
CA SER A 162 7.44 -19.43 -5.82
C SER A 162 5.99 -19.08 -5.43
N GLU A 163 5.73 -18.51 -4.25
CA GLU A 163 4.36 -18.22 -3.79
C GLU A 163 3.75 -16.90 -4.29
N SER A 164 4.24 -16.33 -5.40
CA SER A 164 3.64 -15.11 -5.98
C SER A 164 2.60 -15.37 -7.07
N ILE A 165 2.35 -16.63 -7.48
CA ILE A 165 1.39 -17.00 -8.52
C ILE A 165 0.62 -18.25 -8.08
N ASN A 166 -0.71 -18.14 -7.92
CA ASN A 166 -1.56 -19.28 -7.58
C ASN A 166 -1.59 -20.29 -8.75
N GLU A 167 -1.74 -21.60 -8.52
CA GLU A 167 -1.76 -22.65 -9.57
C GLU A 167 -2.71 -22.30 -10.73
N ARG A 168 -3.83 -21.63 -10.41
CA ARG A 168 -4.80 -21.13 -11.38
C ARG A 168 -4.26 -20.01 -12.27
N GLN A 169 -3.54 -19.06 -11.68
CA GLN A 169 -2.87 -17.97 -12.39
C GLN A 169 -1.74 -18.52 -13.27
N HIS A 170 -1.05 -19.57 -12.82
CA HIS A 170 -0.05 -20.26 -13.63
C HIS A 170 -0.67 -20.91 -14.88
N LYS A 171 -1.85 -21.55 -14.75
CA LYS A 171 -2.58 -22.10 -15.91
C LYS A 171 -3.04 -21.02 -16.90
N ILE A 172 -3.47 -19.85 -16.41
CA ILE A 172 -3.82 -18.70 -17.24
C ILE A 172 -2.60 -18.22 -18.04
N LEU A 173 -1.44 -18.12 -17.39
CA LEU A 173 -0.19 -17.71 -18.03
C LEU A 173 0.30 -18.73 -19.07
N GLU A 174 0.24 -20.02 -18.76
CA GLU A 174 0.59 -21.09 -19.72
C GLU A 174 -0.26 -21.03 -21.00
N HIS A 175 -1.57 -20.78 -20.86
CA HIS A 175 -2.45 -20.62 -22.01
C HIS A 175 -2.11 -19.36 -22.83
N LEU A 176 -1.85 -18.23 -22.17
CA LEU A 176 -1.49 -16.98 -22.83
C LEU A 176 -0.11 -17.03 -23.53
N LYS A 177 0.83 -17.84 -23.04
CA LYS A 177 2.10 -18.10 -23.73
C LYS A 177 1.87 -18.76 -25.10
N GLN A 178 0.84 -19.61 -25.21
CA GLN A 178 0.51 -20.33 -26.45
C GLN A 178 -0.36 -19.50 -27.40
N SER A 179 -1.32 -18.72 -26.88
CA SER A 179 -2.29 -17.99 -27.70
C SER A 179 -1.91 -16.55 -28.06
N GLN A 180 -0.82 -16.01 -27.49
CA GLN A 180 -0.36 -14.60 -27.58
C GLN A 180 -1.33 -13.56 -27.00
N GLN A 181 -2.64 -13.70 -27.26
CA GLN A 181 -3.72 -12.92 -26.68
C GLN A 181 -4.92 -13.83 -26.40
N ALA A 182 -5.70 -13.55 -25.36
CA ALA A 182 -6.94 -14.26 -25.10
C ALA A 182 -8.01 -13.36 -24.47
N LYS A 183 -9.28 -13.69 -24.72
CA LYS A 183 -10.44 -13.05 -24.08
C LYS A 183 -10.85 -13.85 -22.84
N ILE A 184 -11.62 -13.21 -21.96
CA ILE A 184 -12.15 -13.85 -20.76
C ILE A 184 -12.93 -15.13 -21.10
N SER A 185 -13.68 -15.12 -22.21
CA SER A 185 -14.46 -16.27 -22.71
C SER A 185 -13.61 -17.50 -23.00
N ASP A 186 -12.35 -17.31 -23.38
CA ASP A 186 -11.49 -18.39 -23.86
C ASP A 186 -10.92 -19.19 -22.68
N PHE A 187 -10.90 -18.60 -21.49
CA PHE A 187 -10.51 -19.28 -20.25
C PHE A 187 -11.65 -20.09 -19.62
N VAL A 188 -12.92 -19.73 -19.85
CA VAL A 188 -14.08 -20.39 -19.23
C VAL A 188 -14.11 -21.92 -19.47
N PRO A 189 -13.83 -22.44 -20.69
CA PRO A 189 -13.82 -23.88 -20.95
C PRO A 189 -12.67 -24.63 -20.25
N HIS A 190 -11.57 -23.94 -19.95
CA HIS A 190 -10.34 -24.53 -19.40
C HIS A 190 -10.38 -24.68 -17.87
N PHE A 191 -11.38 -24.09 -17.20
CA PHE A 191 -11.53 -24.14 -15.75
C PHE A 191 -12.91 -24.68 -15.37
N ALA A 192 -13.03 -26.01 -15.27
CA ALA A 192 -14.25 -26.67 -14.80
C ALA A 192 -14.57 -26.25 -13.36
N GLY A 193 -15.77 -25.68 -13.13
CA GLY A 193 -16.26 -25.28 -11.80
C GLY A 193 -15.87 -23.88 -11.31
N ILE A 194 -15.26 -23.04 -12.16
CA ILE A 194 -14.82 -21.69 -11.77
C ILE A 194 -15.73 -20.62 -12.41
N SER A 195 -16.17 -19.65 -11.61
CA SER A 195 -16.98 -18.54 -12.10
C SER A 195 -16.16 -17.56 -12.94
N THR A 196 -16.79 -16.93 -13.94
CA THR A 196 -16.18 -15.88 -14.78
C THR A 196 -15.64 -14.71 -13.93
N LYS A 197 -16.26 -14.41 -12.78
CA LYS A 197 -15.80 -13.38 -11.83
C LYS A 197 -14.48 -13.75 -11.16
N THR A 198 -14.23 -15.04 -10.94
CA THR A 198 -12.97 -15.51 -10.35
C THR A 198 -11.83 -15.34 -11.35
N ILE A 199 -12.04 -15.79 -12.59
CA ILE A 199 -11.07 -15.62 -13.68
C ILE A 199 -10.79 -14.12 -13.93
N GLN A 200 -11.82 -13.28 -13.88
CA GLN A 200 -11.66 -11.83 -14.01
C GLN A 200 -10.78 -11.25 -12.90
N ARG A 201 -10.94 -11.70 -11.64
CA ARG A 201 -10.09 -11.28 -10.52
C ARG A 201 -8.65 -11.74 -10.71
N ASP A 202 -8.42 -12.97 -11.16
CA ASP A 202 -7.07 -13.46 -11.41
C ASP A 202 -6.37 -12.73 -12.56
N LEU A 203 -7.09 -12.44 -13.65
CA LEU A 203 -6.56 -11.64 -14.74
C LEU A 203 -6.25 -10.20 -14.27
N GLN A 204 -7.10 -9.63 -13.43
CA GLN A 204 -6.86 -8.31 -12.85
C GLN A 204 -5.65 -8.31 -11.91
N ASP A 205 -5.49 -9.34 -11.07
CA ASP A 205 -4.31 -9.51 -10.20
C ASP A 205 -3.02 -9.62 -11.02
N LEU A 206 -3.06 -10.34 -12.15
CA LEU A 206 -1.93 -10.48 -13.06
C LEU A 206 -1.61 -9.19 -13.84
N VAL A 207 -2.62 -8.36 -14.13
CA VAL A 207 -2.43 -7.03 -14.72
C VAL A 207 -1.85 -6.05 -13.68
N ILE A 208 -2.32 -6.11 -12.42
CA ILE A 208 -1.79 -5.28 -11.32
C ILE A 208 -0.32 -5.62 -11.02
N LYS A 209 0.06 -6.89 -11.16
CA LYS A 209 1.45 -7.36 -11.03
C LYS A 209 2.34 -7.02 -12.23
N ASP A 210 1.81 -6.29 -13.22
CA ASP A 210 2.48 -5.93 -14.48
C ASP A 210 2.92 -7.12 -15.35
N ILE A 211 2.39 -8.32 -15.07
CA ILE A 211 2.68 -9.56 -15.83
C ILE A 211 1.83 -9.62 -17.10
N LEU A 212 0.59 -9.10 -17.04
CA LEU A 212 -0.34 -9.05 -18.16
C LEU A 212 -0.68 -7.61 -18.54
N ARG A 213 -0.80 -7.37 -19.84
CA ARG A 213 -1.34 -6.13 -20.41
C ARG A 213 -2.78 -6.36 -20.82
N LYS A 214 -3.65 -5.43 -20.43
CA LYS A 214 -5.07 -5.40 -20.77
C LYS A 214 -5.31 -4.38 -21.89
N GLU A 215 -5.88 -4.81 -23.01
CA GLU A 215 -6.26 -3.92 -24.12
C GLU A 215 -7.74 -4.07 -24.46
N GLY A 216 -8.40 -2.98 -24.86
CA GLY A 216 -9.80 -2.99 -25.31
C GLY A 216 -10.84 -2.68 -24.22
N GLU A 217 -12.05 -2.34 -24.67
CA GLU A 217 -13.12 -1.78 -23.83
C GLU A 217 -14.26 -2.79 -23.58
N LYS A 218 -14.68 -2.90 -22.31
CA LYS A 218 -15.82 -3.71 -21.84
C LYS A 218 -15.82 -5.17 -22.32
N ARG A 219 -16.51 -5.49 -23.43
CA ARG A 219 -16.68 -6.87 -23.94
C ARG A 219 -15.58 -7.32 -24.90
N TRP A 220 -14.74 -6.39 -25.36
CA TRP A 220 -13.64 -6.68 -26.28
C TRP A 220 -12.28 -6.62 -25.59
N THR A 221 -12.25 -6.71 -24.28
CA THR A 221 -11.00 -6.76 -23.53
C THR A 221 -10.24 -8.04 -23.85
N THR A 222 -9.02 -7.88 -24.36
CA THR A 222 -8.02 -8.92 -24.56
C THR A 222 -6.87 -8.75 -23.56
N TYR A 223 -6.29 -9.86 -23.16
CA TYR A 223 -5.13 -9.91 -22.28
C TYR A 223 -3.95 -10.49 -23.03
N SER A 224 -2.78 -9.90 -22.88
CA SER A 224 -1.52 -10.36 -23.47
C SER A 224 -0.40 -10.33 -22.43
N ILE A 225 0.63 -11.17 -22.59
CA ILE A 225 1.77 -11.19 -21.66
C ILE A 225 2.63 -9.94 -21.91
N ASN A 226 3.01 -9.25 -20.83
CA ASN A 226 3.91 -8.11 -20.91
C ASN A 226 5.34 -8.61 -21.22
N LYS A 227 5.93 -8.17 -22.35
CA LYS A 227 7.24 -8.63 -22.82
C LYS A 227 8.44 -8.10 -22.00
N ASN A 228 8.20 -7.32 -20.95
CA ASN A 228 9.24 -6.78 -20.06
C ASN A 228 9.58 -7.68 -18.86
N VAL A 229 8.96 -8.86 -18.75
CA VAL A 229 9.29 -9.86 -17.73
C VAL A 229 10.00 -11.02 -18.43
N GLN A 230 11.30 -10.88 -18.63
CA GLN A 230 12.22 -11.97 -19.03
C GLN A 230 13.34 -12.07 -18.00
#